data_AF-A0A0C1UM24-F1
#
_entry.id   AF-A0A0C1UM24-F1
#
_cell.length_a   1.000
_cell.length_b   1.000
_cell.length_c   1.000
_cell.angle_alpha   90.00
_cell.angle_beta   90.00
_cell.angle_gamma   90.00
#
_symmetry.space_group_name_H-M   'P 1'
#
loop_
_entity.id
_entity.type
_entity.pdbx_description
1 polymer ?
#
loop_
_entity_poly.entity_id
_entity_poly.type
_entity_poly.pdbx_seq_one_letter_code
_entity_poly.pdbx_strand_id
1 'polypeptide(L)'
;MRIGVTPGKYAQQLYDALRRRVEVQAEVVPPKSDGREYDLVVAVDDENAPEGAKTRRYITHHNAKTSSWDVVAARHLLPGAQKRGTKNPIAVPLPVTNPAPNRSTQTGLALFEDRQKQAAIEMLKAAGHQVLNINDPDVGIVVDLSATMSSLERLRQAMSQEKVVIAMASNPAATDTIRDKSDGRLISTHSELIELVDGLINNDFERQRLGFEARKATASTSWTRVIRALLLEHRRGLPVLEHSSYLAARKRWIKRLGHAHPWKSAEYVNDSYLELGDQRIDVSHLSRIRKLSIAIAVSGRDPYSSDS
;
A
#
# COMPACT_ATOMS: atom_id res chain seq x y z
N MET A 1 -4.83 18.16 -25.46
CA MET A 1 -3.63 18.37 -24.62
C MET A 1 -2.60 17.28 -24.94
N ARG A 2 -1.37 17.64 -25.32
CA ARG A 2 -0.27 16.72 -25.61
C ARG A 2 0.63 16.60 -24.37
N ILE A 3 0.74 15.39 -23.82
CA ILE A 3 1.48 15.10 -22.59
C ILE A 3 2.59 14.10 -22.88
N GLY A 4 3.82 14.47 -22.53
CA GLY A 4 4.95 13.56 -22.56
C GLY A 4 5.08 12.75 -21.26
N VAL A 5 5.49 11.49 -21.36
CA VAL A 5 5.87 10.64 -20.21
C VAL A 5 7.35 10.33 -20.32
N THR A 6 8.15 10.65 -19.31
CA THR A 6 9.58 10.30 -19.33
C THR A 6 9.79 8.79 -19.28
N PRO A 7 10.85 8.27 -19.94
CA PRO A 7 11.20 6.86 -19.84
C PRO A 7 11.70 6.53 -18.43
N GLY A 8 11.27 5.38 -17.92
CA GLY A 8 11.69 4.88 -16.63
C GLY A 8 10.75 3.80 -16.11
N LYS A 9 10.90 3.45 -14.83
CA LYS A 9 10.29 2.24 -14.24
C LYS A 9 8.76 2.23 -14.36
N TYR A 10 8.13 3.39 -14.24
CA TYR A 10 6.67 3.52 -14.21
C TYR A 10 6.08 4.16 -15.47
N ALA A 11 6.89 4.35 -16.52
CA ALA A 11 6.50 5.06 -17.73
C ALA A 11 5.27 4.43 -18.39
N GLN A 12 5.26 3.09 -18.54
CA GLN A 12 4.13 2.39 -19.17
C GLN A 12 2.84 2.58 -18.38
N GLN A 13 2.90 2.49 -17.06
CA GLN A 13 1.72 2.61 -16.20
C GLN A 13 1.15 4.04 -16.21
N LEU A 14 2.01 5.06 -16.26
CA LEU A 14 1.61 6.46 -16.42
C LEU A 14 0.99 6.69 -17.81
N TYR A 15 1.62 6.19 -18.86
CA TYR A 15 1.13 6.25 -20.24
C TYR A 15 -0.25 5.60 -20.40
N ASP A 16 -0.43 4.38 -19.89
CA ASP A 16 -1.71 3.66 -19.93
C ASP A 16 -2.81 4.40 -19.16
N ALA A 17 -2.46 5.02 -18.04
CA ALA A 17 -3.40 5.81 -17.25
C ALA A 17 -3.80 7.13 -17.93
N LEU A 18 -2.90 7.74 -18.70
CA LEU A 18 -3.18 8.92 -19.52
C LEU A 18 -4.06 8.59 -20.72
N ARG A 19 -3.78 7.51 -21.45
CA ARG A 19 -4.56 7.09 -22.64
C ARG A 19 -6.02 6.75 -22.36
N ARG A 20 -6.36 6.44 -21.11
CA ARG A 20 -7.74 6.21 -20.68
C ARG A 20 -8.54 7.51 -20.51
N ARG A 21 -7.90 8.68 -20.61
CA ARG A 21 -8.57 9.98 -20.53
C ARG A 21 -8.93 10.47 -21.93
N VAL A 22 -10.15 10.99 -22.03
CA VAL A 22 -10.63 11.71 -23.22
C VAL A 22 -9.78 12.99 -23.40
N GLU A 23 -9.49 13.38 -24.63
CA GLU A 23 -8.77 14.62 -25.01
C GLU A 23 -7.27 14.72 -24.63
N VAL A 24 -6.66 13.62 -24.21
CA VAL A 24 -5.21 13.54 -23.94
C VAL A 24 -4.51 12.74 -25.05
N GLN A 25 -3.57 13.40 -25.73
CA GLN A 25 -2.58 12.71 -26.57
C GLN A 25 -1.34 12.47 -25.71
N ALA A 26 -1.03 11.21 -25.43
CA ALA A 26 0.11 10.83 -24.60
C ALA A 26 1.11 10.02 -25.41
N GLU A 27 2.39 10.26 -25.17
CA GLU A 27 3.49 9.47 -25.71
C GLU A 27 4.65 9.39 -24.71
N VAL A 28 5.48 8.35 -24.84
CA VAL A 28 6.72 8.24 -24.06
C VAL A 28 7.79 9.05 -24.78
N VAL A 29 8.35 10.06 -24.11
CA VAL A 29 9.17 11.09 -24.74
C VAL A 29 10.65 10.90 -24.42
N PRO A 30 11.54 10.82 -25.41
CA PRO A 30 12.97 10.72 -25.13
C PRO A 30 13.51 12.04 -24.56
N PRO A 31 14.58 12.01 -23.73
CA PRO A 31 15.10 13.21 -23.07
C PRO A 31 15.61 14.32 -24.02
N LYS A 32 15.89 13.99 -25.29
CA LYS A 32 16.45 14.91 -26.29
C LYS A 32 15.38 15.60 -27.16
N SER A 33 14.09 15.30 -26.94
CA SER A 33 13.01 15.95 -27.68
C SER A 33 12.91 17.45 -27.34
N ASP A 34 12.27 18.22 -28.21
CA ASP A 34 11.90 19.60 -27.86
C ASP A 34 10.78 19.57 -26.80
N GLY A 35 11.09 20.02 -25.59
CA GLY A 35 10.15 20.06 -24.48
C GLY A 35 8.97 21.02 -24.69
N ARG A 36 9.08 21.95 -25.64
CA ARG A 36 8.03 22.94 -25.97
C ARG A 36 6.90 22.37 -26.81
N GLU A 37 7.09 21.18 -27.39
CA GLU A 37 6.04 20.48 -28.12
C GLU A 37 4.92 19.92 -27.21
N TYR A 38 5.15 19.92 -25.90
CA TYR A 38 4.25 19.32 -24.92
C TYR A 38 3.65 20.40 -24.02
N ASP A 39 2.34 20.32 -23.78
CA ASP A 39 1.68 21.14 -22.77
C ASP A 39 2.23 20.82 -21.36
N LEU A 40 2.63 19.57 -21.16
CA LEU A 40 3.14 19.04 -19.91
C LEU A 40 3.99 17.80 -20.12
N VAL A 41 5.03 17.62 -19.31
CA VAL A 41 5.75 16.34 -19.18
C VAL A 41 5.57 15.80 -17.76
N VAL A 42 5.19 14.52 -17.65
CA VAL A 42 5.15 13.83 -16.36
C VAL A 42 6.38 12.94 -16.20
N ALA A 43 6.95 12.95 -15.00
CA ALA A 43 8.13 12.16 -14.67
C ALA A 43 8.07 11.58 -13.26
N VAL A 44 8.80 10.49 -13.02
CA VAL A 44 8.96 9.92 -11.67
C VAL A 44 10.36 10.18 -11.14
N ASP A 45 10.45 10.56 -9.87
CA ASP A 45 11.72 10.82 -9.17
C ASP A 45 12.67 11.69 -10.01
N ASP A 46 13.86 11.17 -10.34
CA ASP A 46 14.92 11.86 -11.08
C ASP A 46 14.96 11.49 -12.58
N GLU A 47 13.88 10.94 -13.14
CA GLU A 47 13.81 10.63 -14.58
C GLU A 47 14.05 11.89 -15.44
N ASN A 48 14.85 11.75 -16.50
CA ASN A 48 15.27 12.86 -17.35
C ASN A 48 14.11 13.37 -18.21
N ALA A 49 13.69 14.61 -17.97
CA ALA A 49 12.69 15.30 -18.77
C ALA A 49 13.35 16.13 -19.87
N PRO A 50 12.71 16.31 -21.03
CA PRO A 50 13.17 17.22 -22.08
C PRO A 50 13.43 18.64 -21.56
N GLU A 51 14.48 19.27 -22.08
CA GLU A 51 14.82 20.63 -21.70
C GLU A 51 13.70 21.61 -22.10
N GLY A 52 13.43 22.61 -21.24
CA GLY A 52 12.37 23.60 -21.48
C GLY A 52 10.94 23.09 -21.26
N ALA A 53 10.72 21.80 -20.98
CA ALA A 53 9.40 21.25 -20.72
C ALA A 53 8.86 21.69 -19.34
N LYS A 54 7.55 22.00 -19.29
CA LYS A 54 6.83 22.12 -18.02
C LYS A 54 6.67 20.74 -17.40
N THR A 55 7.55 20.40 -16.45
CA THR A 55 7.62 19.06 -15.87
C THR A 55 6.87 18.98 -14.54
N ARG A 56 6.07 17.92 -14.36
CA ARG A 56 5.36 17.59 -13.13
C ARG A 56 5.81 16.23 -12.63
N ARG A 57 6.21 16.15 -11.37
CA ARG A 57 6.89 14.95 -10.85
C ARG A 57 6.11 14.21 -9.78
N TYR A 58 6.14 12.90 -9.89
CA TYR A 58 5.71 11.96 -8.86
C TYR A 58 6.93 11.42 -8.12
N ILE A 59 7.04 11.67 -6.82
CA ILE A 59 8.22 11.31 -6.02
C ILE A 59 7.93 10.10 -5.16
N THR A 60 8.71 9.03 -5.33
CA THR A 60 8.56 7.76 -4.63
C THR A 60 9.53 7.57 -3.47
N HIS A 61 10.61 8.36 -3.41
CA HIS A 61 11.59 8.25 -2.35
C HIS A 61 12.23 9.59 -1.94
N HIS A 62 12.66 9.69 -0.68
CA HIS A 62 13.23 10.91 -0.11
C HIS A 62 14.54 11.38 -0.77
N ASN A 63 15.29 10.47 -1.40
CA ASN A 63 16.57 10.74 -2.05
C ASN A 63 16.46 11.39 -3.42
N ALA A 64 15.24 11.67 -3.92
CA ALA A 64 15.07 12.30 -5.22
C ALA A 64 15.74 13.68 -5.23
N LYS A 65 16.66 13.90 -6.17
CA LYS A 65 17.48 15.10 -6.26
C LYS A 65 16.76 16.26 -6.95
N THR A 66 15.77 15.95 -7.77
CA THR A 66 14.94 16.91 -8.50
C THR A 66 14.36 18.02 -7.61
N SER A 67 14.21 19.21 -8.20
CA SER A 67 13.64 20.38 -7.54
C SER A 67 12.11 20.36 -7.47
N SER A 68 11.43 19.70 -8.41
CA SER A 68 9.96 19.65 -8.46
C SER A 68 9.41 18.40 -7.77
N TRP A 69 8.59 18.60 -6.74
CA TRP A 69 7.95 17.52 -5.96
C TRP A 69 6.43 17.74 -5.92
N ASP A 70 5.79 17.68 -7.08
CA ASP A 70 4.37 18.04 -7.24
C ASP A 70 3.43 17.04 -6.54
N VAL A 71 3.69 15.75 -6.73
CA VAL A 71 2.94 14.66 -6.13
C VAL A 71 3.93 13.72 -5.47
N VAL A 72 3.62 13.27 -4.26
CA VAL A 72 4.48 12.37 -3.48
C VAL A 72 3.77 11.06 -3.16
N ALA A 73 4.53 9.97 -3.10
CA ALA A 73 4.03 8.62 -2.89
C ALA A 73 3.62 8.30 -1.45
N ALA A 74 3.98 9.16 -0.49
CA ALA A 74 3.66 9.01 0.93
C ALA A 74 3.69 10.36 1.64
N ARG A 75 3.09 10.42 2.83
CA ARG A 75 2.90 11.69 3.57
C ARG A 75 4.20 12.20 4.18
N HIS A 76 5.11 11.33 4.59
CA HIS A 76 6.43 11.67 5.13
C HIS A 76 7.33 12.37 4.10
N LEU A 77 6.98 12.31 2.82
CA LEU A 77 7.66 13.04 1.74
C LEU A 77 7.12 14.47 1.57
N LEU A 78 5.93 14.79 2.09
CA LEU A 78 5.33 16.12 1.99
C LEU A 78 6.21 17.23 2.59
N PRO A 79 6.84 17.06 3.78
CA PRO A 79 7.76 18.06 4.30
C PRO A 79 8.95 18.32 3.37
N GLY A 80 9.45 17.27 2.70
CA GLY A 80 10.51 17.40 1.69
C GLY A 80 10.07 18.22 0.48
N ALA A 81 8.86 17.99 -0.01
CA ALA A 81 8.27 18.76 -1.12
C ALA A 81 8.08 20.25 -0.79
N GLN A 82 7.60 20.54 0.43
CA GLN A 82 7.41 21.91 0.92
C GLN A 82 8.75 22.65 1.06
N LYS A 83 9.78 22.00 1.63
CA LYS A 83 11.13 22.56 1.75
C LYS A 83 11.75 22.91 0.40
N ARG A 84 11.38 22.20 -0.66
CA ARG A 84 11.82 22.45 -2.04
C ARG A 84 10.98 23.51 -2.78
N GLY A 85 10.02 24.14 -2.11
CA GLY A 85 9.22 25.24 -2.64
C GLY A 85 7.89 24.83 -3.29
N THR A 86 7.48 23.56 -3.19
CA THR A 86 6.16 23.14 -3.66
C THR A 86 5.09 23.68 -2.71
N LYS A 87 4.25 24.61 -3.19
CA LYS A 87 3.27 25.32 -2.35
C LYS A 87 2.20 24.39 -1.76
N ASN A 88 1.68 23.45 -2.56
CA ASN A 88 0.59 22.54 -2.18
C ASN A 88 0.87 21.11 -2.67
N PRO A 89 1.85 20.40 -2.09
CA PRO A 89 2.17 19.05 -2.54
C PRO A 89 1.02 18.08 -2.21
N ILE A 90 0.79 17.13 -3.11
CA ILE A 90 -0.31 16.15 -2.98
C ILE A 90 0.29 14.78 -2.67
N ALA A 91 -0.21 14.10 -1.64
CA ALA A 91 0.14 12.71 -1.39
C ALA A 91 -0.83 11.76 -2.10
N VAL A 92 -0.31 10.91 -2.99
CA VAL A 92 -1.05 9.81 -3.60
C VAL A 92 -0.25 8.53 -3.38
N PRO A 93 -0.76 7.53 -2.64
CA PRO A 93 0.05 6.38 -2.30
C PRO A 93 0.42 5.51 -3.51
N LEU A 94 1.65 4.98 -3.49
CA LEU A 94 2.25 4.22 -4.60
C LEU A 94 1.35 3.07 -5.07
N PRO A 95 0.91 3.06 -6.34
CA PRO A 95 0.24 1.91 -6.91
C PRO A 95 1.20 0.73 -7.05
N VAL A 96 0.77 -0.44 -6.59
CA VAL A 96 1.49 -1.70 -6.77
C VAL A 96 0.59 -2.69 -7.50
N THR A 97 1.19 -3.54 -8.32
CA THR A 97 0.45 -4.58 -9.02
C THR A 97 0.02 -5.63 -8.01
N ASN A 98 -1.28 -5.93 -7.97
CA ASN A 98 -1.80 -7.02 -7.14
C ASN A 98 -1.64 -8.33 -7.90
N PRO A 99 -0.81 -9.29 -7.44
CA PRO A 99 -0.76 -10.62 -8.02
C PRO A 99 -2.10 -11.34 -7.83
N ALA A 100 -2.34 -12.43 -8.56
CA ALA A 100 -3.49 -13.28 -8.35
C ALA A 100 -3.48 -13.86 -6.91
N PRO A 101 -4.63 -13.89 -6.19
CA PRO A 101 -4.73 -14.64 -4.93
C PRO A 101 -4.51 -16.10 -5.28
N ASN A 102 -3.44 -16.74 -4.80
CA ASN A 102 -3.23 -18.13 -5.19
C ASN A 102 -2.51 -19.00 -4.15
N ARG A 103 -2.29 -18.52 -2.91
CA ARG A 103 -1.58 -19.31 -1.91
C ARG A 103 -2.18 -19.18 -0.53
N SER A 104 -2.14 -20.28 0.21
CA SER A 104 -2.36 -20.31 1.65
C SER A 104 -1.36 -19.41 2.36
N THR A 105 -1.74 -18.89 3.53
CA THR A 105 -0.85 -18.13 4.40
C THR A 105 0.33 -18.97 4.83
N GLN A 106 1.53 -18.49 4.49
CA GLN A 106 2.77 -19.13 4.87
C GLN A 106 3.29 -18.60 6.21
N THR A 107 4.18 -19.34 6.84
CA THR A 107 4.80 -18.97 8.13
C THR A 107 6.23 -18.49 8.00
N GLY A 108 6.89 -18.75 6.86
CA GLY A 108 8.28 -18.39 6.65
C GLY A 108 8.51 -16.89 6.77
N LEU A 109 9.65 -16.53 7.36
CA LEU A 109 10.04 -15.15 7.58
C LEU A 109 11.05 -14.68 6.56
N ALA A 110 10.95 -13.42 6.16
CA ALA A 110 12.04 -12.73 5.49
C ALA A 110 12.25 -11.35 6.09
N LEU A 111 13.48 -10.86 6.03
CA LEU A 111 13.82 -9.50 6.44
C LEU A 111 14.15 -8.67 5.20
N PHE A 112 13.65 -7.44 5.15
CA PHE A 112 14.16 -6.44 4.20
C PHE A 112 15.63 -6.12 4.52
N GLU A 113 16.38 -5.74 3.48
CA GLU A 113 17.80 -5.40 3.62
C GLU A 113 17.99 -4.18 4.51
N ASP A 114 18.60 -4.39 5.68
CA ASP A 114 19.06 -3.34 6.59
C ASP A 114 20.44 -3.70 7.14
N ARG A 115 21.21 -2.70 7.60
CA ARG A 115 22.50 -2.88 8.27
C ARG A 115 22.39 -3.76 9.52
N GLN A 116 21.22 -3.79 10.15
CA GLN A 116 20.92 -4.61 11.34
C GLN A 116 20.43 -6.03 11.00
N LYS A 117 20.38 -6.40 9.71
CA LYS A 117 19.82 -7.67 9.23
C LYS A 117 20.48 -8.90 9.85
N GLN A 118 21.81 -8.92 9.99
CA GLN A 118 22.50 -10.14 10.43
C GLN A 118 22.19 -10.49 11.90
N ALA A 119 22.24 -9.52 12.80
CA ALA A 119 21.91 -9.72 14.21
C ALA A 119 20.44 -10.15 14.40
N ALA A 120 19.52 -9.56 13.63
CA ALA A 120 18.11 -9.93 13.67
C ALA A 120 17.85 -11.34 13.09
N ILE A 121 18.56 -11.73 12.03
CA ILE A 121 18.51 -13.10 11.51
C ILE A 121 18.99 -14.10 12.56
N GLU A 122 20.10 -13.83 13.22
CA GLU A 122 20.65 -14.70 14.26
C GLU A 122 19.69 -14.83 15.45
N MET A 123 19.10 -13.72 15.90
CA MET A 123 18.09 -13.69 16.94
C MET A 123 16.86 -14.54 16.58
N LEU A 124 16.31 -14.37 15.37
CA LEU A 124 15.15 -15.14 14.91
C LEU A 124 15.47 -16.63 14.76
N LYS A 125 16.67 -16.97 14.25
CA LYS A 125 17.11 -18.37 14.14
C LYS A 125 17.34 -19.00 15.51
N ALA A 126 17.90 -18.27 16.48
CA ALA A 126 18.08 -18.73 17.85
C ALA A 126 16.75 -19.02 18.55
N ALA A 127 15.69 -18.26 18.21
CA ALA A 127 14.31 -18.53 18.62
C ALA A 127 13.63 -19.68 17.84
N GLY A 128 14.35 -20.36 16.93
CA GLY A 128 13.83 -21.50 16.17
C GLY A 128 13.06 -21.13 14.90
N HIS A 129 13.07 -19.87 14.48
CA HIS A 129 12.34 -19.43 13.29
C HIS A 129 13.11 -19.68 11.99
N GLN A 130 12.38 -20.09 10.96
CA GLN A 130 12.92 -20.25 9.61
C GLN A 130 12.97 -18.89 8.89
N VAL A 131 14.19 -18.38 8.70
CA VAL A 131 14.43 -17.16 7.91
C VAL A 131 14.85 -17.53 6.49
N LEU A 132 14.03 -17.10 5.53
CA LEU A 132 14.09 -17.42 4.11
C LEU A 132 14.53 -16.21 3.27
N ASN A 133 14.79 -16.47 1.99
CA ASN A 133 14.93 -15.40 1.00
C ASN A 133 13.58 -14.71 0.81
N ILE A 134 13.54 -13.38 0.64
CA ILE A 134 12.28 -12.63 0.51
C ILE A 134 11.42 -13.04 -0.70
N ASN A 135 12.05 -13.58 -1.73
CA ASN A 135 11.39 -14.07 -2.94
C ASN A 135 10.94 -15.53 -2.82
N ASP A 136 11.25 -16.18 -1.70
CA ASP A 136 10.84 -17.55 -1.44
C ASP A 136 9.31 -17.65 -1.37
N PRO A 137 8.71 -18.66 -2.05
CA PRO A 137 7.27 -18.88 -2.04
C PRO A 137 6.67 -19.08 -0.65
N ASP A 138 7.46 -19.55 0.31
CA ASP A 138 7.03 -19.92 1.67
C ASP A 138 7.13 -18.73 2.66
N VAL A 139 7.49 -17.53 2.17
CA VAL A 139 7.48 -16.32 2.99
C VAL A 139 6.08 -15.77 3.13
N GLY A 140 5.56 -15.79 4.36
CA GLY A 140 4.27 -15.17 4.72
C GLY A 140 4.41 -13.98 5.67
N ILE A 141 5.56 -13.82 6.33
CA ILE A 141 5.85 -12.69 7.22
C ILE A 141 7.10 -11.98 6.71
N VAL A 142 7.02 -10.65 6.56
CA VAL A 142 8.14 -9.81 6.17
C VAL A 142 8.42 -8.77 7.25
N VAL A 143 9.67 -8.67 7.65
CA VAL A 143 10.12 -7.77 8.70
C VAL A 143 10.98 -6.65 8.13
N ASP A 144 10.66 -5.41 8.50
CA ASP A 144 11.42 -4.22 8.18
C ASP A 144 11.96 -3.54 9.44
N LEU A 145 13.25 -3.76 9.72
CA LEU A 145 13.90 -3.20 10.91
C LEU A 145 14.55 -1.84 10.67
N SER A 146 14.43 -1.30 9.46
CA SER A 146 15.02 0.00 9.15
C SER A 146 14.40 1.09 10.03
N ALA A 147 15.22 1.80 10.80
CA ALA A 147 14.73 2.87 11.67
C ALA A 147 14.47 4.20 10.93
N THR A 148 15.05 4.39 9.74
CA THR A 148 15.11 5.71 9.10
C THR A 148 14.25 5.82 7.86
N MET A 149 14.43 4.96 6.85
CA MET A 149 13.74 5.11 5.56
C MET A 149 13.66 3.81 4.78
N SER A 150 12.49 3.18 4.74
CA SER A 150 12.25 1.98 3.92
C SER A 150 11.80 2.30 2.50
N SER A 151 12.01 1.33 1.61
CA SER A 151 11.39 1.37 0.28
C SER A 151 9.88 1.16 0.41
N LEU A 152 9.11 2.23 0.18
CA LEU A 152 7.65 2.20 0.11
C LEU A 152 7.15 1.12 -0.85
N GLU A 153 7.84 0.94 -1.97
CA GLU A 153 7.48 -0.07 -2.96
C GLU A 153 7.60 -1.48 -2.39
N ARG A 154 8.72 -1.80 -1.72
CA ARG A 154 8.95 -3.12 -1.12
C ARG A 154 7.88 -3.44 -0.07
N LEU A 155 7.59 -2.50 0.84
CA LEU A 155 6.54 -2.64 1.85
C LEU A 155 5.18 -2.93 1.20
N ARG A 156 4.78 -2.09 0.24
CA ARG A 156 3.48 -2.20 -0.42
C ARG A 156 3.37 -3.44 -1.30
N GLN A 157 4.47 -3.90 -1.89
CA GLN A 157 4.52 -5.13 -2.67
C GLN A 157 4.34 -6.38 -1.78
N ALA A 158 4.94 -6.39 -0.58
CA ALA A 158 4.68 -7.46 0.38
C ALA A 158 3.21 -7.48 0.82
N MET A 159 2.64 -6.30 1.11
CA MET A 159 1.22 -6.17 1.45
C MET A 159 0.30 -6.62 0.30
N SER A 160 0.62 -6.31 -0.97
CA SER A 160 -0.20 -6.74 -2.13
C SER A 160 -0.20 -8.25 -2.34
N GLN A 161 0.82 -8.93 -1.82
CA GLN A 161 0.99 -10.39 -1.81
C GLN A 161 0.36 -11.08 -0.59
N GLU A 162 -0.39 -10.34 0.25
CA GLU A 162 -0.98 -10.86 1.51
C GLU A 162 0.07 -11.35 2.51
N LYS A 163 1.31 -10.84 2.42
CA LYS A 163 2.32 -11.06 3.46
C LYS A 163 2.06 -10.13 4.64
N VAL A 164 2.18 -10.64 5.85
CA VAL A 164 2.14 -9.81 7.06
C VAL A 164 3.41 -8.99 7.13
N VAL A 165 3.29 -7.67 7.15
CA VAL A 165 4.44 -6.77 7.28
C VAL A 165 4.57 -6.30 8.73
N ILE A 166 5.72 -6.59 9.33
CA ILE A 166 6.15 -6.07 10.63
C ILE A 166 7.21 -5.01 10.37
N ALA A 167 7.09 -3.82 10.94
CA ALA A 167 8.07 -2.76 10.72
C ALA A 167 8.34 -1.93 11.97
N MET A 168 9.49 -1.27 12.01
CA MET A 168 9.81 -0.33 13.11
C MET A 168 8.86 0.87 13.09
N ALA A 169 8.31 1.22 14.26
CA ALA A 169 7.46 2.38 14.46
C ALA A 169 8.21 3.71 14.28
N SER A 170 9.54 3.70 14.42
CA SER A 170 10.39 4.86 14.13
C SER A 170 10.51 5.15 12.63
N ASN A 171 10.12 4.22 11.76
CA ASN A 171 10.23 4.35 10.32
C ASN A 171 9.06 5.16 9.73
N PRO A 172 9.30 6.35 9.15
CA PRO A 172 8.24 7.19 8.61
C PRO A 172 7.53 6.57 7.39
N ALA A 173 8.24 5.80 6.57
CA ALA A 173 7.66 5.13 5.41
C ALA A 173 6.74 3.97 5.82
N ALA A 174 7.12 3.24 6.88
CA ALA A 174 6.30 2.17 7.43
C ALA A 174 5.04 2.71 8.12
N THR A 175 5.17 3.70 9.00
CA THR A 175 4.04 4.30 9.73
C THR A 175 3.01 4.98 8.81
N ASP A 176 3.45 5.52 7.67
CA ASP A 176 2.54 6.03 6.64
C ASP A 176 1.77 4.94 5.88
N THR A 177 2.39 3.78 5.74
CA THR A 177 1.91 2.70 4.88
C THR A 177 1.08 1.68 5.65
N ILE A 178 1.44 1.45 6.91
CA ILE A 178 0.92 0.39 7.78
C ILE A 178 0.15 1.03 8.94
N ARG A 179 -1.07 0.55 9.15
CA ARG A 179 -1.89 0.83 10.33
C ARG A 179 -1.75 -0.37 11.27
N ASP A 180 -1.04 -0.14 12.37
CA ASP A 180 -0.75 -1.18 13.37
C ASP A 180 -2.01 -1.94 13.80
N LYS A 181 -1.88 -3.27 13.94
CA LYS A 181 -2.93 -4.24 14.23
C LYS A 181 -4.06 -4.29 13.20
N SER A 182 -4.07 -3.44 12.18
CA SER A 182 -5.11 -3.41 11.16
C SER A 182 -4.69 -4.19 9.93
N ASP A 183 -3.61 -3.75 9.29
CA ASP A 183 -3.13 -4.23 7.99
C ASP A 183 -1.61 -4.51 7.99
N GLY A 184 -1.04 -4.60 9.19
CA GLY A 184 0.35 -4.95 9.48
C GLY A 184 0.64 -4.70 10.96
N ARG A 185 1.91 -4.72 11.34
CA ARG A 185 2.36 -4.52 12.72
C ARG A 185 3.49 -3.51 12.78
N LEU A 186 3.43 -2.63 13.77
CA LEU A 186 4.50 -1.71 14.10
C LEU A 186 5.09 -2.07 15.46
N ILE A 187 6.41 -2.22 15.53
CA ILE A 187 7.15 -2.53 16.76
C ILE A 187 8.04 -1.36 17.15
N SER A 188 8.16 -1.10 18.45
CA SER A 188 9.02 0.00 18.94
C SER A 188 10.44 -0.48 19.23
N THR A 189 10.57 -1.76 19.57
CA THR A 189 11.84 -2.37 19.99
C THR A 189 12.09 -3.70 19.28
N HIS A 190 13.35 -4.11 19.20
CA HIS A 190 13.71 -5.41 18.64
C HIS A 190 13.25 -6.59 19.50
N SER A 191 13.11 -6.41 20.81
CA SER A 191 12.61 -7.44 21.72
C SER A 191 11.16 -7.83 21.44
N GLU A 192 10.32 -6.87 21.02
CA GLU A 192 8.93 -7.13 20.62
C GLU A 192 8.83 -8.02 19.36
N LEU A 193 9.90 -8.11 18.56
CA LEU A 193 9.89 -8.83 17.30
C LEU A 193 9.64 -10.33 17.52
N ILE A 194 10.35 -10.96 18.46
CA ILE A 194 10.28 -12.41 18.68
C ILE A 194 8.88 -12.79 19.15
N GLU A 195 8.39 -12.16 20.23
CA GLU A 195 7.05 -12.42 20.76
C GLU A 195 5.96 -12.23 19.71
N LEU A 196 6.10 -11.20 18.87
CA LEU A 196 5.16 -10.94 17.80
C LEU A 196 5.21 -12.02 16.71
N VAL A 197 6.42 -12.41 16.30
CA VAL A 197 6.62 -13.46 15.30
C VAL A 197 6.07 -14.79 15.81
N ASP A 198 6.37 -15.17 17.05
CA ASP A 198 5.82 -16.36 17.70
C ASP A 198 4.29 -16.36 17.69
N GLY A 199 3.68 -15.25 18.11
CA GLY A 199 2.24 -15.09 18.10
C GLY A 199 1.64 -15.22 16.70
N LEU A 200 2.31 -14.68 15.69
CA LEU A 200 1.84 -14.76 14.30
C LEU A 200 2.04 -16.15 13.71
N ILE A 201 3.18 -16.82 13.90
CA ILE A 201 3.42 -18.19 13.38
C ILE A 201 2.39 -19.17 13.94
N ASN A 202 2.00 -19.01 15.20
CA ASN A 202 1.06 -19.91 15.86
C ASN A 202 -0.42 -19.51 15.67
N ASN A 203 -0.70 -18.35 15.07
CA ASN A 203 -2.06 -17.86 14.82
C ASN A 203 -2.32 -17.64 13.33
N ASP A 204 -2.69 -18.72 12.64
CA ASP A 204 -2.97 -18.67 11.20
C ASP A 204 -4.12 -17.71 10.85
N PHE A 205 -5.16 -17.66 11.69
CA PHE A 205 -6.27 -16.75 11.49
C PHE A 205 -5.82 -15.27 11.48
N GLU A 206 -5.01 -14.87 12.47
CA GLU A 206 -4.52 -13.50 12.55
C GLU A 206 -3.58 -13.16 11.38
N ARG A 207 -2.73 -14.11 10.94
CA ARG A 207 -1.92 -13.90 9.73
C ARG A 207 -2.78 -13.70 8.50
N GLN A 208 -3.79 -14.54 8.29
CA GLN A 208 -4.71 -14.42 7.16
C GLN A 208 -5.45 -13.08 7.19
N ARG A 209 -5.95 -12.70 8.36
CA ARG A 209 -6.66 -11.43 8.54
C ARG A 209 -5.75 -10.23 8.23
N LEU A 210 -4.52 -10.21 8.77
CA LEU A 210 -3.56 -9.13 8.54
C LEU A 210 -3.13 -9.07 7.08
N GLY A 211 -2.78 -10.20 6.46
CA GLY A 211 -2.40 -10.26 5.04
C GLY A 211 -3.52 -9.80 4.11
N PHE A 212 -4.76 -10.21 4.39
CA PHE A 212 -5.93 -9.78 3.64
C PHE A 212 -6.15 -8.26 3.73
N GLU A 213 -6.12 -7.69 4.95
CA GLU A 213 -6.30 -6.25 5.15
C GLU A 213 -5.13 -5.45 4.55
N ALA A 214 -3.91 -5.99 4.57
CA ALA A 214 -2.73 -5.43 3.89
C ALA A 214 -2.97 -5.26 2.39
N ARG A 215 -3.41 -6.32 1.72
CA ARG A 215 -3.72 -6.26 0.28
C ARG A 215 -4.89 -5.34 -0.03
N LYS A 216 -5.90 -5.31 0.82
CA LYS A 216 -7.03 -4.38 0.69
C LYS A 216 -6.56 -2.92 0.77
N ALA A 217 -5.64 -2.61 1.68
CA ALA A 217 -5.07 -1.27 1.82
C ALA A 217 -4.33 -0.85 0.55
N THR A 218 -3.54 -1.74 -0.07
CA THR A 218 -2.81 -1.44 -1.31
C THR A 218 -3.66 -1.46 -2.57
N ALA A 219 -4.70 -2.28 -2.63
CA ALA A 219 -5.62 -2.34 -3.77
C ALA A 219 -6.48 -1.07 -3.96
N SER A 220 -6.47 -0.15 -3.00
CA SER A 220 -7.17 1.14 -3.09
C SER A 220 -6.41 2.18 -3.95
N THR A 221 -5.17 1.90 -4.34
CA THR A 221 -4.34 2.83 -5.13
C THR A 221 -4.35 2.48 -6.62
N SER A 222 -4.18 3.49 -7.48
CA SER A 222 -4.17 3.31 -8.93
C SER A 222 -3.41 4.42 -9.64
N TRP A 223 -2.82 4.09 -10.79
CA TRP A 223 -2.12 5.06 -11.64
C TRP A 223 -3.03 6.15 -12.19
N THR A 224 -4.33 5.88 -12.39
CA THR A 224 -5.31 6.91 -12.74
C THR A 224 -5.42 8.02 -11.69
N ARG A 225 -5.29 7.68 -10.39
CA ARG A 225 -5.27 8.67 -9.30
C ARG A 225 -3.98 9.49 -9.29
N VAL A 226 -2.84 8.85 -9.56
CA VAL A 226 -1.54 9.52 -9.69
C VAL A 226 -1.59 10.54 -10.83
N ILE A 227 -2.04 10.12 -12.02
CA ILE A 227 -2.22 11.02 -13.17
C ILE A 227 -3.20 12.16 -12.83
N ARG A 228 -4.32 11.87 -12.17
CA ARG A 228 -5.26 12.93 -11.75
C ARG A 228 -4.54 13.98 -10.92
N ALA A 229 -3.75 13.58 -9.93
CA ALA A 229 -3.01 14.51 -9.08
C ALA A 229 -1.94 15.29 -9.85
N LEU A 230 -1.21 14.62 -10.75
CA LEU A 230 -0.18 15.27 -11.57
C LEU A 230 -0.76 16.35 -12.48
N LEU A 231 -1.97 16.16 -13.00
CA LEU A 231 -2.66 17.12 -13.88
C LEU A 231 -3.41 18.24 -13.12
N LEU A 232 -3.50 18.19 -11.78
CA LEU A 232 -4.17 19.24 -11.01
C LEU A 232 -3.29 20.49 -10.88
N GLU A 233 -3.56 21.51 -11.68
CA GLU A 233 -2.72 22.71 -11.71
C GLU A 233 -2.75 23.49 -10.38
N HIS A 234 -3.92 23.61 -9.72
CA HIS A 234 -4.09 24.43 -8.51
C HIS A 234 -5.17 23.94 -7.53
N ARG A 235 -4.85 23.04 -6.58
CA ARG A 235 -5.69 22.88 -5.37
C ARG A 235 -5.29 23.90 -4.31
N ARG A 236 -6.28 24.64 -3.79
CA ARG A 236 -6.21 25.32 -2.48
C ARG A 236 -6.99 24.45 -1.49
N GLY A 237 -6.36 24.01 -0.40
CA GLY A 237 -6.98 23.19 0.65
C GLY A 237 -6.19 21.94 1.02
N LEU A 238 -6.47 21.39 2.21
CA LEU A 238 -5.82 20.19 2.76
C LEU A 238 -5.88 19.02 1.76
N PRO A 239 -4.82 18.21 1.62
CA PRO A 239 -4.80 17.05 0.75
C PRO A 239 -5.82 16.00 1.22
N VAL A 240 -7.02 16.03 0.66
CA VAL A 240 -8.04 15.02 0.92
C VAL A 240 -7.67 13.75 0.15
N LEU A 241 -7.37 12.68 0.88
CA LEU A 241 -7.36 11.34 0.31
C LEU A 241 -8.77 11.05 -0.21
N GLU A 242 -8.92 10.87 -1.52
CA GLU A 242 -10.19 10.41 -2.11
C GLU A 242 -10.45 8.97 -1.64
N HIS A 243 -11.29 8.86 -0.61
CA HIS A 243 -11.83 7.59 -0.13
C HIS A 243 -12.55 6.91 -1.29
N SER A 244 -12.22 5.64 -1.55
CA SER A 244 -12.89 4.85 -2.58
C SER A 244 -14.38 4.77 -2.29
N SER A 245 -15.23 4.81 -3.32
CA SER A 245 -16.66 4.55 -3.13
C SER A 245 -16.87 3.13 -2.56
N TYR A 246 -17.78 3.02 -1.58
CA TYR A 246 -18.08 1.78 -0.85
C TYR A 246 -18.51 0.63 -1.78
N LEU A 247 -19.22 0.91 -2.87
CA LEU A 247 -19.72 -0.08 -3.82
C LEU A 247 -18.62 -0.82 -4.60
N ALA A 248 -17.59 -0.10 -5.04
CA ALA A 248 -16.44 -0.73 -5.72
C ALA A 248 -15.59 -1.53 -4.74
N ALA A 249 -15.53 -1.11 -3.47
CA ALA A 249 -14.91 -1.89 -2.40
C ALA A 249 -15.66 -3.21 -2.18
N ARG A 250 -17.00 -3.18 -2.08
CA ARG A 250 -17.86 -4.37 -1.91
C ARG A 250 -17.75 -5.38 -3.05
N LYS A 251 -17.83 -4.95 -4.33
CA LYS A 251 -17.66 -5.86 -5.48
C LYS A 251 -16.28 -6.53 -5.52
N ARG A 252 -15.22 -5.79 -5.15
CA ARG A 252 -13.87 -6.36 -5.01
C ARG A 252 -13.78 -7.32 -3.83
N TRP A 253 -14.48 -7.03 -2.74
CA TRP A 253 -14.53 -7.83 -1.53
C TRP A 253 -15.25 -9.17 -1.76
N ILE A 254 -16.42 -9.17 -2.41
CA ILE A 254 -17.17 -10.40 -2.79
C ILE A 254 -16.37 -11.30 -3.75
N LYS A 255 -15.71 -10.71 -4.76
CA LYS A 255 -14.85 -11.49 -5.68
C LYS A 255 -13.60 -12.06 -5.00
N ARG A 256 -13.12 -11.47 -3.89
CA ARG A 256 -11.89 -11.88 -3.18
C ARG A 256 -12.15 -12.89 -2.06
N LEU A 257 -13.30 -12.79 -1.39
CA LEU A 257 -13.76 -13.80 -0.41
C LEU A 257 -14.23 -15.11 -1.03
N GLY A 258 -14.29 -15.18 -2.37
CA GLY A 258 -14.36 -16.47 -3.06
C GLY A 258 -13.26 -17.44 -2.63
N HIS A 259 -12.12 -16.94 -2.15
CA HIS A 259 -10.95 -17.73 -1.77
C HIS A 259 -10.74 -17.87 -0.25
N ALA A 260 -11.38 -17.03 0.58
CA ALA A 260 -11.39 -17.19 2.03
C ALA A 260 -12.66 -17.97 2.41
N HIS A 261 -12.69 -19.24 2.01
CA HIS A 261 -13.83 -20.18 2.17
C HIS A 261 -14.54 -20.12 3.54
N PRO A 262 -13.86 -19.89 4.68
CA PRO A 262 -14.53 -19.87 5.97
C PRO A 262 -15.47 -18.66 6.17
N TRP A 263 -15.21 -17.52 5.52
CA TRP A 263 -15.92 -16.26 5.78
C TRP A 263 -17.27 -16.11 5.08
N LYS A 264 -17.53 -16.92 4.04
CA LYS A 264 -18.83 -16.92 3.35
C LYS A 264 -19.96 -17.52 4.20
N SER A 265 -19.60 -18.42 5.11
CA SER A 265 -20.50 -19.09 6.04
C SER A 265 -20.41 -18.49 7.46
N ALA A 266 -19.70 -17.38 7.62
CA ALA A 266 -19.61 -16.74 8.92
C ALA A 266 -20.96 -16.13 9.29
N GLU A 267 -21.36 -16.19 10.56
CA GLU A 267 -22.50 -15.46 11.09
C GLU A 267 -22.03 -14.46 12.13
N TYR A 268 -22.45 -13.21 11.99
CA TYR A 268 -22.14 -12.17 12.96
C TYR A 268 -23.24 -12.11 14.02
N VAL A 269 -22.90 -12.49 15.24
CA VAL A 269 -23.88 -12.69 16.30
C VAL A 269 -23.65 -11.68 17.42
N ASN A 270 -24.71 -10.94 17.74
CA ASN A 270 -24.82 -10.08 18.92
C ASN A 270 -23.65 -9.10 19.13
N ASP A 271 -23.09 -8.53 18.05
CA ASP A 271 -21.99 -7.54 18.07
C ASP A 271 -20.73 -7.97 18.86
N SER A 272 -20.57 -9.28 19.11
CA SER A 272 -19.60 -9.79 20.07
C SER A 272 -18.81 -10.97 19.51
N TYR A 273 -19.38 -11.80 18.66
CA TYR A 273 -18.66 -12.93 18.08
C TYR A 273 -19.05 -13.21 16.63
N LEU A 274 -18.10 -13.78 15.88
CA LEU A 274 -18.32 -14.40 14.59
C LEU A 274 -18.35 -15.91 14.76
N GLU A 275 -19.41 -16.55 14.31
CA GLU A 275 -19.50 -18.01 14.20
C GLU A 275 -19.08 -18.44 12.82
N LEU A 276 -18.28 -19.48 12.71
CA LEU A 276 -17.54 -19.81 11.51
C LEU A 276 -17.37 -21.33 11.42
N GLY A 277 -18.46 -22.01 11.03
CA GLY A 277 -18.59 -23.46 11.26
C GLY A 277 -18.54 -23.74 12.76
N ASP A 278 -17.61 -24.60 13.18
CA ASP A 278 -17.45 -25.04 14.58
C ASP A 278 -16.66 -24.02 15.44
N GLN A 279 -16.21 -22.92 14.85
CA GLN A 279 -15.34 -21.94 15.48
C GLN A 279 -16.12 -20.68 15.89
N ARG A 280 -15.79 -20.14 17.06
CA ARG A 280 -16.33 -18.88 17.56
C ARG A 280 -15.21 -17.89 17.81
N ILE A 281 -15.28 -16.75 17.14
CA ILE A 281 -14.24 -15.72 17.17
C ILE A 281 -14.78 -14.51 17.92
N ASP A 282 -14.21 -14.24 19.10
CA ASP A 282 -14.58 -13.07 19.89
C ASP A 282 -14.02 -11.79 19.25
N VAL A 283 -14.93 -10.89 18.90
CA VAL A 283 -14.67 -9.58 18.30
C VAL A 283 -15.25 -8.44 19.15
N SER A 284 -15.65 -8.74 20.39
CA SER A 284 -16.19 -7.78 21.35
C SER A 284 -15.25 -6.62 21.61
N HIS A 285 -13.93 -6.88 21.57
CA HIS A 285 -12.85 -5.92 21.78
C HIS A 285 -12.61 -4.95 20.60
N LEU A 286 -13.23 -5.18 19.43
CA LEU A 286 -13.05 -4.32 18.27
C LEU A 286 -13.83 -3.00 18.41
N SER A 287 -13.33 -1.93 17.79
CA SER A 287 -14.06 -0.66 17.75
C SER A 287 -15.37 -0.76 16.97
N ARG A 288 -16.34 0.10 17.29
CA ARG A 288 -17.68 0.12 16.66
C ARG A 288 -17.65 0.19 15.13
N ILE A 289 -16.71 0.95 14.55
CA ILE A 289 -16.52 1.05 13.09
C ILE A 289 -16.06 -0.28 12.49
N ARG A 290 -15.19 -1.02 13.20
CA ARG A 290 -14.70 -2.33 12.76
C ARG A 290 -15.78 -3.41 12.88
N LYS A 291 -16.53 -3.40 13.99
CA LYS A 291 -17.73 -4.23 14.16
C LYS A 291 -18.73 -4.02 13.03
N LEU A 292 -19.04 -2.76 12.71
CA LEU A 292 -19.92 -2.41 11.58
C LEU A 292 -19.36 -2.89 10.24
N SER A 293 -18.05 -2.73 10.01
CA SER A 293 -17.42 -3.19 8.77
C SER A 293 -17.50 -4.70 8.60
N ILE A 294 -17.39 -5.47 9.70
CA ILE A 294 -17.55 -6.93 9.76
C ILE A 294 -19.00 -7.34 9.55
N ALA A 295 -19.95 -6.67 10.21
CA ALA A 295 -21.38 -6.93 10.03
C ALA A 295 -21.81 -6.72 8.58
N ILE A 296 -21.47 -5.59 7.96
CA ILE A 296 -21.78 -5.29 6.55
C ILE A 296 -21.18 -6.34 5.60
N ALA A 297 -19.98 -6.77 5.95
CA ALA A 297 -19.23 -7.80 5.28
C ALA A 297 -19.96 -9.16 5.30
N VAL A 298 -20.39 -9.59 6.48
CA VAL A 298 -20.95 -10.93 6.71
C VAL A 298 -22.44 -11.01 6.40
N SER A 299 -23.22 -10.01 6.83
CA SER A 299 -24.69 -9.99 6.77
C SER A 299 -25.26 -9.58 5.40
N GLY A 300 -24.43 -9.15 4.45
CA GLY A 300 -24.85 -8.83 3.07
C GLY A 300 -25.72 -7.58 2.88
N ARG A 301 -26.34 -7.00 3.94
CA ARG A 301 -27.15 -5.77 3.88
C ARG A 301 -26.31 -4.50 4.02
N ASP A 302 -26.55 -3.57 3.11
CA ASP A 302 -26.03 -2.21 3.17
C ASP A 302 -26.88 -1.41 4.18
N PRO A 303 -26.31 -0.84 5.26
CA PRO A 303 -27.07 -0.04 6.22
C PRO A 303 -27.56 1.29 5.61
N TYR A 304 -27.19 1.60 4.36
CA TYR A 304 -27.67 2.74 3.60
C TYR A 304 -28.56 2.34 2.40
N SER A 305 -28.86 1.05 2.19
CA SER A 305 -29.97 0.69 1.29
C SER A 305 -31.28 0.91 2.03
N SER A 306 -31.94 2.02 1.72
CA SER A 306 -33.33 2.25 2.05
C SER A 306 -34.21 1.32 1.21
N ASP A 307 -34.35 0.07 1.65
CA ASP A 307 -35.43 -0.80 1.18
C ASP A 307 -36.10 -1.42 2.40
N SER A 308 -37.38 -1.05 2.56
CA SER A 308 -38.38 -1.70 3.38
C SER A 308 -38.84 -2.97 2.66
#